data_AF-A0A3D0KLN3-F1
#
_entry.id   AF-A0A3D0KLN3-F1
#
_cell.length_a   1.000
_cell.length_b   1.000
_cell.length_c   1.000
_cell.angle_alpha   90.00
_cell.angle_beta   90.00
_cell.angle_gamma   90.00
#
_symmetry.space_group_name_H-M   'P 1'
#
loop_
_entity.id
_entity.type
_entity.pdbx_description
1 polymer ?
#
loop_
_entity_poly.entity_id
_entity_poly.type
_entity_poly.pdbx_seq_one_letter_code
_entity_poly.pdbx_strand_id
1 'polypeptide(L)'
;MLRDLTPTDNINGFNVRPGHYDMDGANPVRGGVCFTVTSVYATSCTLLLFKPGARRPKVQIPFPDSYKIGSKYSMIVFGLEVEKFEYAYSFDGPNDPKRGLLFDKRMYILDPFAKAVTGQSSWGKPQLDQCVYKARVVFNDYDWGNFKTPSIPLEELIIYELHVRGFTQDESSGVKNRGTFAGLREKIPYLKELGVNAVELMPIFEFDENGAYRYYEGEKLYDYWGYNTVCFFAPNTSYESDHRHHREGTELKQLIRDLKTNGIEVILDVVFNHTAEGNEKGPFFS
;
A
#
# COMPACT_ATOMS: atom_id res chain seq x y z
N MET A 1 -25.13 20.35 -5.61
CA MET A 1 -24.46 20.81 -6.85
C MET A 1 -22.97 20.88 -6.55
N LEU A 2 -22.20 19.84 -6.87
CA LEU A 2 -20.75 19.82 -6.66
C LEU A 2 -20.13 20.83 -7.64
N ARG A 3 -19.52 21.90 -7.13
CA ARG A 3 -18.84 22.90 -7.96
C ARG A 3 -17.67 22.22 -8.68
N ASP A 4 -17.55 22.50 -9.97
CA ASP A 4 -16.37 22.07 -10.74
C ASP A 4 -15.14 22.74 -10.13
N LEU A 5 -14.18 21.92 -9.71
CA LEU A 5 -12.91 22.41 -9.19
C LEU A 5 -12.11 22.99 -10.36
N THR A 6 -11.88 24.30 -10.35
CA THR A 6 -11.03 24.97 -11.32
C THR A 6 -9.58 25.03 -10.83
N PRO A 7 -8.58 24.86 -11.71
CA PRO A 7 -7.19 25.16 -11.39
C PRO A 7 -7.01 26.63 -10.97
N THR A 8 -6.05 26.88 -10.08
CA THR A 8 -5.66 28.25 -9.69
C THR A 8 -4.27 28.60 -10.17
N ASP A 9 -3.41 27.60 -10.37
CA ASP A 9 -2.00 27.79 -10.70
C ASP A 9 -1.54 26.78 -11.76
N ASN A 10 -0.40 27.05 -12.41
CA ASN A 10 0.27 26.12 -13.29
C ASN A 10 1.72 25.94 -12.83
N ILE A 11 2.11 24.70 -12.50
CA ILE A 11 3.44 24.36 -12.00
C ILE A 11 4.05 23.31 -12.92
N ASN A 12 5.18 23.64 -13.55
CA ASN A 12 5.90 22.75 -14.47
C ASN A 12 5.01 22.15 -15.58
N GLY A 13 4.03 22.91 -16.07
CA GLY A 13 3.10 22.49 -17.11
C GLY A 13 1.85 21.76 -16.60
N PHE A 14 1.70 21.57 -15.29
CA PHE A 14 0.54 20.95 -14.68
C PHE A 14 -0.37 21.99 -14.06
N ASN A 15 -1.66 21.92 -14.39
CA ASN A 15 -2.68 22.72 -13.74
C ASN A 15 -2.93 22.16 -12.34
N VAL A 16 -2.85 23.03 -11.34
CA VAL A 16 -2.96 22.64 -9.93
C VAL A 16 -3.83 23.61 -9.13
N ARG A 17 -4.20 23.20 -7.92
CA ARG A 17 -4.85 24.04 -6.90
C ARG A 17 -4.57 23.49 -5.49
N PRO A 18 -4.84 24.26 -4.42
CA PRO A 18 -4.87 23.72 -3.07
C PRO A 18 -5.81 22.51 -2.97
N GLY A 19 -5.34 21.44 -2.35
CA GLY A 19 -6.08 20.19 -2.21
C GLY A 19 -7.00 20.13 -0.99
N HIS A 20 -7.42 18.91 -0.66
CA HIS A 20 -8.25 18.58 0.48
C HIS A 20 -7.38 18.07 1.64
N TYR A 21 -7.21 18.91 2.66
CA TYR A 21 -6.29 18.65 3.79
C TYR A 21 -6.82 17.59 4.79
N ASP A 22 -8.09 17.22 4.67
CA ASP A 22 -8.78 16.20 5.47
C ASP A 22 -8.73 14.80 4.85
N MET A 23 -8.22 14.66 3.62
CA MET A 23 -8.06 13.37 2.93
C MET A 23 -6.59 13.09 2.70
N ASP A 24 -5.99 12.22 3.51
CA ASP A 24 -4.59 11.81 3.38
C ASP A 24 -4.38 10.86 2.18
N GLY A 25 -3.15 10.86 1.65
CA GLY A 25 -2.73 10.06 0.51
C GLY A 25 -3.19 10.60 -0.85
N ALA A 26 -3.05 9.77 -1.89
CA ALA A 26 -3.57 10.06 -3.23
C ALA A 26 -5.02 9.60 -3.42
N ASN A 27 -5.89 10.56 -3.73
CA ASN A 27 -7.33 10.35 -3.89
C ASN A 27 -7.80 10.88 -5.25
N PRO A 28 -8.33 10.03 -6.14
CA PRO A 28 -8.99 10.49 -7.35
C PRO A 28 -10.11 11.47 -7.02
N VAL A 29 -10.08 12.64 -7.68
CA VAL A 29 -11.13 13.65 -7.58
C VAL A 29 -11.61 13.99 -8.99
N ARG A 30 -12.70 14.76 -9.09
CA ARG A 30 -13.20 15.15 -10.41
C ARG A 30 -12.16 15.98 -11.16
N GLY A 31 -11.66 15.45 -12.28
CA GLY A 31 -10.70 16.11 -13.16
C GLY A 31 -9.22 15.97 -12.76
N GLY A 32 -8.89 15.26 -11.68
CA GLY A 32 -7.51 15.13 -11.21
C GLY A 32 -7.33 14.19 -10.04
N VAL A 33 -6.20 14.32 -9.34
CA VAL A 33 -5.90 13.59 -8.12
C VAL A 33 -5.50 14.57 -7.03
N CYS A 34 -6.09 14.42 -5.85
CA CYS A 34 -5.67 15.12 -4.65
C CYS A 34 -4.57 14.33 -3.95
N PHE A 35 -3.39 14.93 -3.80
CA PHE A 35 -2.26 14.38 -3.05
C PHE A 35 -2.12 15.14 -1.75
N THR A 36 -2.16 14.43 -0.62
CA THR A 36 -2.01 15.02 0.70
C THR A 36 -1.05 14.20 1.54
N VAL A 37 -0.03 14.87 2.09
CA VAL A 37 1.01 14.22 2.90
C VAL A 37 1.43 15.13 4.06
N THR A 38 1.80 14.52 5.18
CA THR A 38 2.19 15.24 6.40
C THR A 38 3.70 15.14 6.60
N SER A 39 4.36 16.27 6.87
CA SER A 39 5.73 16.29 7.38
C SER A 39 5.96 17.53 8.27
N VAL A 40 6.33 17.29 9.53
CA VAL A 40 6.43 18.34 10.57
C VAL A 40 7.63 19.25 10.35
N TYR A 41 8.79 18.68 10.03
CA TYR A 41 10.06 19.42 9.94
C TYR A 41 10.52 19.68 8.50
N ALA A 42 9.78 19.21 7.49
CA ALA A 42 10.09 19.50 6.10
C ALA A 42 10.02 21.01 5.82
N THR A 43 11.04 21.53 5.17
CA THR A 43 11.08 22.90 4.64
C THR A 43 10.46 22.99 3.24
N SER A 44 10.45 21.89 2.48
CA SER A 44 9.72 21.79 1.21
C SER A 44 9.29 20.36 0.92
N CYS A 45 8.26 20.21 0.07
CA CYS A 45 7.77 18.94 -0.43
C CYS A 45 7.62 19.01 -1.96
N THR A 46 7.99 17.93 -2.64
CA THR A 46 7.81 17.79 -4.09
C THR A 46 7.11 16.49 -4.41
N LEU A 47 6.03 16.56 -5.19
CA LEU A 47 5.40 15.39 -5.79
C LEU A 47 6.25 14.92 -6.98
N LEU A 48 6.64 13.65 -6.97
CA LEU A 48 7.45 13.02 -8.01
C LEU A 48 6.56 12.07 -8.82
N LEU A 49 6.51 12.25 -10.14
CA LEU A 49 5.78 11.33 -11.03
C LEU A 49 6.76 10.57 -11.91
N PHE A 50 6.60 9.25 -11.94
CA PHE A 50 7.44 8.29 -12.66
C PHE A 50 6.63 7.66 -13.77
N LYS A 51 7.25 7.35 -14.91
CA LYS A 51 6.66 6.35 -15.80
C LYS A 51 6.67 4.99 -15.07
N PRO A 52 5.69 4.10 -15.28
CA PRO A 52 5.68 2.78 -14.66
C PRO A 52 7.01 2.05 -14.82
N GLY A 53 7.57 1.58 -13.71
CA GLY A 53 8.86 0.88 -13.67
C GLY A 53 10.10 1.77 -13.89
N ALA A 54 9.95 3.08 -14.10
CA ALA A 54 11.09 3.98 -14.27
C ALA A 54 11.79 4.26 -12.93
N ARG A 55 13.12 4.39 -12.98
CA ARG A 55 13.97 4.64 -11.82
C ARG A 55 13.95 6.07 -11.32
N ARG A 56 13.75 7.02 -12.23
CA ARG A 56 13.84 8.46 -11.97
C ARG A 56 12.52 9.13 -12.33
N PRO A 57 12.12 10.19 -11.61
CA PRO A 57 10.90 10.90 -11.91
C PRO A 57 11.01 11.54 -13.29
N LYS A 58 9.94 11.41 -14.07
CA LYS A 58 9.78 12.12 -15.34
C LYS A 58 9.34 13.56 -15.09
N VAL A 59 8.62 13.80 -14.00
CA VAL A 59 8.04 15.09 -13.61
C VAL A 59 8.24 15.27 -12.12
N GLN A 60 8.51 16.51 -11.72
CA GLN A 60 8.59 16.95 -10.34
C GLN A 60 7.69 18.18 -10.19
N ILE A 61 6.75 18.14 -9.25
CA ILE A 61 5.79 19.23 -9.00
C ILE A 61 5.98 19.69 -7.55
N PRO A 62 6.74 20.77 -7.30
CA PRO A 62 6.90 21.29 -5.95
C PRO A 62 5.55 21.77 -5.40
N PHE A 63 5.26 21.46 -4.14
CA PHE A 63 4.12 22.04 -3.44
C PHE A 63 4.45 23.51 -3.13
N PRO A 64 3.60 24.47 -3.55
CA PRO A 64 3.74 25.86 -3.11
C PRO A 64 3.64 25.99 -1.59
N ASP A 65 4.34 26.97 -1.01
CA ASP A 65 4.22 27.27 0.43
C ASP A 65 2.77 27.60 0.83
N SER A 66 2.01 28.22 -0.07
CA SER A 66 0.58 28.52 0.13
C SER A 66 -0.33 27.28 0.12
N TYR A 67 0.19 26.11 -0.27
CA TYR A 67 -0.52 24.83 -0.30
C TYR A 67 -0.16 23.96 0.93
N LYS A 68 0.46 24.57 1.94
CA LYS A 68 0.78 23.97 3.22
C LYS A 68 -0.09 24.60 4.32
N ILE A 69 -0.78 23.77 5.11
CA ILE A 69 -1.50 24.20 6.32
C ILE A 69 -0.94 23.41 7.50
N GLY A 70 -0.31 24.11 8.45
CA GLY A 70 0.43 23.47 9.53
C GLY A 70 1.54 22.59 8.96
N SER A 71 1.46 21.28 9.22
CA SER A 71 2.41 20.28 8.73
C SER A 71 1.90 19.49 7.52
N LYS A 72 0.72 19.82 6.98
CA LYS A 72 0.11 19.12 5.84
C LYS A 72 0.35 19.87 4.54
N TYR A 73 0.88 19.17 3.55
CA TYR A 73 0.97 19.60 2.16
C TYR A 73 -0.21 18.99 1.40
N SER A 74 -0.97 19.79 0.64
CA SER A 74 -2.09 19.25 -0.14
C SER A 74 -2.25 19.95 -1.49
N MET A 75 -2.27 19.18 -2.57
CA MET A 75 -2.34 19.68 -3.93
C MET A 75 -3.22 18.78 -4.78
N ILE A 76 -4.17 19.37 -5.49
CA ILE A 76 -4.87 18.69 -6.58
C ILE A 76 -4.12 18.97 -7.87
N VAL A 77 -3.78 17.90 -8.59
CA VAL A 77 -3.17 17.97 -9.92
C VAL A 77 -4.18 17.51 -10.96
N PHE A 78 -4.52 18.38 -11.89
CA PHE A 78 -5.54 18.14 -12.91
C PHE A 78 -4.95 17.46 -14.15
N GLY A 79 -5.80 16.74 -14.89
CA GLY A 79 -5.45 16.14 -16.17
C GLY A 79 -4.43 15.01 -16.09
N LEU A 80 -4.20 14.46 -14.89
CA LEU A 80 -3.35 13.28 -14.73
C LEU A 80 -4.04 12.04 -15.27
N GLU A 81 -3.43 11.44 -16.29
CA GLU A 81 -3.71 10.07 -16.70
C GLU A 81 -3.03 9.13 -15.72
N VAL A 82 -3.70 8.83 -14.60
CA VAL A 82 -3.12 8.08 -13.47
C VAL A 82 -2.53 6.72 -13.88
N GLU A 83 -3.06 6.12 -14.94
CA GLU A 83 -2.57 4.85 -15.52
C GLU A 83 -1.15 4.94 -16.11
N LYS A 84 -0.70 6.15 -16.44
CA LYS A 84 0.60 6.41 -17.05
C LYS A 84 1.67 6.79 -16.03
N PHE A 85 1.34 6.83 -14.74
CA PHE A 85 2.28 7.28 -13.71
C PHE A 85 2.23 6.47 -12.41
N GLU A 86 3.40 6.35 -11.80
CA GLU A 86 3.60 6.01 -10.38
C GLU A 86 4.08 7.26 -9.66
N TYR A 87 3.93 7.35 -8.35
CA TYR A 87 4.31 8.55 -7.61
C TYR A 87 5.06 8.26 -6.31
N ALA A 88 5.83 9.24 -5.87
CA ALA A 88 6.45 9.32 -4.56
C ALA A 88 6.58 10.79 -4.18
N TYR A 89 7.12 11.08 -3.00
CA TYR A 89 7.49 12.43 -2.58
C TYR A 89 8.99 12.57 -2.46
N SER A 90 9.47 13.80 -2.47
CA SER A 90 10.78 14.18 -1.95
C SER A 90 10.58 15.33 -0.97
N PHE A 91 11.30 15.28 0.14
CA PHE A 91 11.27 16.30 1.18
C PHE A 91 12.67 16.90 1.37
N ASP A 92 12.73 18.23 1.47
CA ASP A 92 13.92 18.92 1.96
C ASP A 92 13.68 19.38 3.40
N GLY A 93 14.77 19.57 4.16
CA GLY A 93 14.69 19.93 5.57
C GLY A 93 16.02 19.83 6.30
N PRO A 94 16.00 20.02 7.64
CA PRO A 94 17.20 19.88 8.45
C PRO A 94 17.79 18.47 8.39
N ASN A 95 19.10 18.35 8.24
CA ASN A 95 19.82 17.08 8.34
C ASN A 95 20.82 17.15 9.50
N ASP A 96 20.40 16.63 10.65
CA ASP A 96 21.18 16.49 11.87
C ASP A 96 20.85 15.13 12.51
N PRO A 97 21.58 14.06 12.13
CA PRO A 97 21.32 12.70 12.59
C PRO A 97 21.39 12.55 14.12
N LYS A 98 22.19 13.39 14.82
CA LYS A 98 22.28 13.36 16.29
C LYS A 98 20.97 13.79 16.96
N ARG A 99 20.12 14.52 16.24
CA ARG A 99 18.81 14.97 16.67
C ARG A 99 17.67 14.17 16.02
N GLY A 100 17.99 13.12 15.26
CA GLY A 100 17.02 12.32 14.50
C GLY A 100 16.45 13.02 13.26
N LEU A 101 17.09 14.09 12.78
CA LEU A 101 16.65 14.83 11.60
C LEU A 101 17.41 14.30 10.38
N LEU A 102 16.74 13.60 9.48
CA LEU A 102 17.37 12.83 8.38
C LEU A 102 16.92 13.29 6.99
N PHE A 103 16.45 14.53 6.84
CA PHE A 103 15.94 15.00 5.56
C PHE A 103 17.01 15.00 4.47
N ASP A 104 16.66 14.43 3.31
CA ASP A 104 17.48 14.44 2.10
C ASP A 104 16.58 14.49 0.86
N LYS A 105 16.59 15.64 0.17
CA LYS A 105 15.79 15.87 -1.04
C LYS A 105 16.10 14.92 -2.20
N ARG A 106 17.21 14.18 -2.14
CA ARG A 106 17.60 13.21 -3.18
C ARG A 106 16.86 11.87 -3.03
N MET A 107 16.28 11.63 -1.85
CA MET A 107 15.57 10.40 -1.53
C MET A 107 14.13 10.45 -2.05
N TYR A 108 13.59 9.27 -2.38
CA TYR A 108 12.20 9.10 -2.76
C TYR A 108 11.45 8.48 -1.60
N ILE A 109 10.41 9.16 -1.17
CA ILE A 109 9.62 8.83 0.00
C ILE A 109 8.27 8.30 -0.45
N LEU A 110 7.97 7.07 -0.09
CA LEU A 110 6.68 6.44 -0.32
C LEU A 110 5.59 7.21 0.43
N ASP A 111 4.41 7.33 -0.18
CA ASP A 111 3.26 7.86 0.53
C ASP A 111 2.88 6.90 1.68
N PRO A 112 2.90 7.32 2.96
CA PRO A 112 2.49 6.46 4.07
C PRO A 112 1.03 5.98 3.96
N PHE A 113 0.21 6.72 3.19
CA PHE A 113 -1.19 6.41 2.90
C PHE A 113 -1.38 5.85 1.47
N ALA A 114 -0.31 5.35 0.84
CA ALA A 114 -0.41 4.64 -0.43
C ALA A 114 -1.38 3.46 -0.32
N LYS A 115 -2.26 3.32 -1.30
CA LYS A 115 -3.20 2.18 -1.40
C LYS A 115 -2.63 1.02 -2.22
N ALA A 116 -1.48 1.24 -2.85
CA ALA A 116 -0.74 0.27 -3.64
C ALA A 116 0.73 0.68 -3.69
N VAL A 117 1.63 -0.28 -3.52
CA VAL A 117 3.08 -0.11 -3.69
C VAL A 117 3.51 -0.88 -4.94
N THR A 118 4.37 -0.27 -5.76
CA THR A 118 4.75 -0.83 -7.06
C THR A 118 6.08 -1.59 -6.99
N GLY A 119 6.20 -2.66 -7.76
CA GLY A 119 7.46 -3.37 -7.98
C GLY A 119 7.71 -4.59 -7.08
N GLN A 120 6.71 -5.01 -6.31
CA GLN A 120 6.79 -6.13 -5.35
C GLN A 120 5.74 -7.23 -5.59
N SER A 121 5.00 -7.16 -6.71
CA SER A 121 3.88 -8.08 -6.95
C SER A 121 4.27 -9.53 -7.29
N SER A 122 5.56 -9.83 -7.42
CA SER A 122 6.05 -11.18 -7.74
C SER A 122 6.88 -11.74 -6.59
N TRP A 123 6.30 -12.65 -5.82
CA TRP A 123 6.98 -13.30 -4.69
C TRP A 123 8.34 -13.87 -5.06
N GLY A 124 9.36 -13.55 -4.25
CA GLY A 124 10.74 -13.99 -4.35
C GLY A 124 11.54 -13.30 -5.46
N LYS A 125 10.92 -12.40 -6.25
CA LYS A 125 11.63 -11.63 -7.27
C LYS A 125 12.05 -10.29 -6.69
N PRO A 126 13.37 -10.04 -6.54
CA PRO A 126 13.84 -8.78 -6.00
C PRO A 126 13.46 -7.62 -6.93
N GLN A 127 13.15 -6.47 -6.34
CA GLN A 127 13.01 -5.23 -7.08
C GLN A 127 14.34 -4.91 -7.78
N LEU A 128 14.30 -4.57 -9.07
CA LEU A 128 15.50 -4.22 -9.86
C LEU A 128 16.23 -2.98 -9.32
N ASP A 129 15.53 -2.17 -8.53
CA ASP A 129 16.01 -0.98 -7.85
C ASP A 129 15.75 -1.14 -6.37
N GLN A 130 16.69 -1.80 -5.69
CA GLN A 130 16.62 -2.05 -4.26
C GLN A 130 16.22 -0.76 -3.53
N CYS A 131 15.13 -0.85 -2.77
CA CYS A 131 14.66 0.17 -1.82
C CYS A 131 14.06 1.45 -2.41
N VAL A 132 13.56 1.43 -3.67
CA VAL A 132 12.75 2.55 -4.20
C VAL A 132 11.29 2.13 -4.31
N TYR A 133 10.55 2.35 -3.23
CA TYR A 133 9.11 2.17 -3.22
C TYR A 133 8.41 3.38 -3.83
N LYS A 134 7.51 3.12 -4.77
CA LYS A 134 6.60 4.12 -5.35
C LYS A 134 5.18 3.64 -5.15
N ALA A 135 4.28 4.60 -5.06
CA ALA A 135 2.87 4.37 -4.92
C ALA A 135 2.15 4.45 -6.27
N ARG A 136 0.98 3.83 -6.32
CA ARG A 136 0.04 3.95 -7.44
C ARG A 136 -1.29 4.48 -6.94
N VAL A 137 -1.96 5.29 -7.74
CA VAL A 137 -3.32 5.77 -7.43
C VAL A 137 -4.29 4.62 -7.66
N VAL A 138 -5.07 4.26 -6.63
CA VAL A 138 -6.06 3.18 -6.68
C VAL A 138 -7.47 3.76 -6.71
N PHE A 139 -8.31 3.25 -7.60
CA PHE A 139 -9.72 3.63 -7.68
C PHE A 139 -10.55 2.86 -6.64
N ASN A 140 -11.42 3.56 -5.92
CA ASN A 140 -12.27 2.98 -4.89
C ASN A 140 -13.75 2.93 -5.31
N ASP A 141 -14.07 2.04 -6.25
CA ASP A 141 -15.42 1.83 -6.81
C ASP A 141 -15.89 0.36 -6.68
N TYR A 142 -15.25 -0.41 -5.79
CA TYR A 142 -15.62 -1.81 -5.56
C TYR A 142 -17.05 -1.93 -5.03
N ASP A 143 -17.89 -2.70 -5.71
CA ASP A 143 -19.27 -2.96 -5.31
C ASP A 143 -19.35 -4.06 -4.26
N TRP A 144 -19.67 -3.67 -3.03
CA TRP A 144 -19.90 -4.59 -1.92
C TRP A 144 -21.27 -5.25 -1.97
N GLY A 145 -22.22 -4.76 -2.79
CA GLY A 145 -23.60 -5.23 -2.83
C GLY A 145 -24.30 -5.11 -1.46
N ASN A 146 -25.19 -6.04 -1.14
CA ASN A 146 -25.91 -6.10 0.14
C ASN A 146 -25.08 -6.76 1.27
N PHE A 147 -23.78 -6.52 1.28
CA PHE A 147 -22.85 -7.10 2.25
C PHE A 147 -23.22 -6.70 3.68
N LYS A 148 -23.22 -7.68 4.58
CA LYS A 148 -23.35 -7.48 6.03
C LYS A 148 -22.19 -8.16 6.71
N THR A 149 -21.56 -7.44 7.63
CA THR A 149 -20.58 -8.02 8.53
C THR A 149 -21.31 -8.93 9.53
N PRO A 150 -20.86 -10.18 9.72
CA PRO A 150 -21.23 -10.95 10.90
C PRO A 150 -20.94 -10.14 12.18
N SER A 151 -21.60 -10.49 13.27
CA SER A 151 -21.36 -9.88 14.58
C SER A 151 -21.36 -11.01 15.59
N ILE A 152 -20.34 -11.84 15.52
CA ILE A 152 -20.18 -13.00 16.40
C ILE A 152 -19.65 -12.51 17.75
N PRO A 153 -20.29 -12.87 18.88
CA PRO A 153 -19.76 -12.57 20.21
C PRO A 153 -18.33 -13.12 20.39
N LEU A 154 -17.48 -12.40 21.12
CA LEU A 154 -16.06 -12.75 21.27
C LEU A 154 -15.89 -14.15 21.89
N GLU A 155 -16.73 -14.48 22.85
CA GLU A 155 -16.78 -15.77 23.56
C GLU A 155 -17.20 -16.95 22.67
N GLU A 156 -17.79 -16.69 21.51
CA GLU A 156 -18.20 -17.70 20.53
C GLU A 156 -17.15 -17.90 19.42
N LEU A 157 -16.07 -17.09 19.40
CA LEU A 157 -15.06 -17.18 18.35
C LEU A 157 -14.20 -18.45 18.46
N ILE A 158 -14.04 -19.12 17.33
CA ILE A 158 -13.07 -20.18 17.07
C ILE A 158 -12.16 -19.64 15.96
N ILE A 159 -11.02 -19.09 16.38
CA ILE A 159 -10.07 -18.39 15.51
C ILE A 159 -9.11 -19.38 14.88
N TYR A 160 -8.91 -19.26 13.57
CA TYR A 160 -7.90 -20.00 12.82
C TYR A 160 -6.85 -19.05 12.25
N GLU A 161 -5.66 -19.03 12.84
CA GLU A 161 -4.50 -18.30 12.31
C GLU A 161 -3.99 -18.97 11.04
N LEU A 162 -3.80 -18.20 9.97
CA LEU A 162 -3.27 -18.70 8.72
C LEU A 162 -2.39 -17.70 7.99
N HIS A 163 -1.45 -18.25 7.21
CA HIS A 163 -0.63 -17.50 6.27
C HIS A 163 -1.26 -17.57 4.87
N VAL A 164 -1.59 -16.43 4.25
CA VAL A 164 -2.27 -16.37 2.94
C VAL A 164 -1.55 -17.22 1.89
N ARG A 165 -0.22 -17.07 1.78
CA ARG A 165 0.59 -17.86 0.86
C ARG A 165 0.63 -19.32 1.28
N GLY A 166 0.92 -19.59 2.55
CA GLY A 166 1.19 -20.94 3.05
C GLY A 166 -0.01 -21.87 2.95
N PHE A 167 -1.20 -21.32 3.15
CA PHE A 167 -2.43 -22.07 3.16
C PHE A 167 -2.74 -22.81 1.85
N THR A 168 -2.26 -22.29 0.72
CA THR A 168 -2.53 -22.89 -0.61
C THR A 168 -1.33 -22.99 -1.53
N GLN A 169 -0.10 -22.71 -1.07
CA GLN A 169 1.08 -22.76 -1.93
C GLN A 169 1.41 -24.17 -2.43
N ASP A 170 1.15 -25.19 -1.60
CA ASP A 170 1.45 -26.58 -1.93
C ASP A 170 0.57 -27.09 -3.08
N GLU A 171 1.12 -28.02 -3.88
CA GLU A 171 0.41 -28.63 -5.00
C GLU A 171 -0.87 -29.36 -4.59
N SER A 172 -0.82 -30.04 -3.43
CA SER A 172 -1.97 -30.77 -2.89
C SER A 172 -3.16 -29.86 -2.54
N SER A 173 -2.98 -28.54 -2.48
CA SER A 173 -4.08 -27.60 -2.29
C SER A 173 -5.12 -27.70 -3.41
N GLY A 174 -4.72 -28.05 -4.64
CA GLY A 174 -5.63 -28.21 -5.77
C GLY A 174 -6.32 -26.92 -6.25
N VAL A 175 -5.95 -25.75 -5.73
CA VAL A 175 -6.53 -24.46 -6.14
C VAL A 175 -5.85 -23.94 -7.42
N LYS A 176 -6.55 -23.08 -8.16
CA LYS A 176 -6.01 -22.51 -9.40
C LYS A 176 -4.86 -21.53 -9.13
N ASN A 177 -5.04 -20.63 -8.17
CA ASN A 177 -4.11 -19.54 -7.87
C ASN A 177 -3.42 -19.79 -6.52
N ARG A 178 -2.47 -20.73 -6.49
CA ARG A 178 -1.75 -21.14 -5.28
C ARG A 178 -1.08 -19.96 -4.57
N GLY A 179 -1.25 -19.87 -3.25
CA GLY A 179 -0.59 -18.90 -2.40
C GLY A 179 -1.07 -17.45 -2.55
N THR A 180 -2.32 -17.25 -2.97
CA THR A 180 -2.94 -15.93 -3.19
C THR A 180 -4.26 -15.79 -2.42
N PHE A 181 -4.80 -14.57 -2.33
CA PHE A 181 -6.13 -14.32 -1.77
C PHE A 181 -7.23 -15.11 -2.50
N ALA A 182 -7.13 -15.25 -3.83
CA ALA A 182 -8.05 -16.04 -4.65
C ALA A 182 -7.93 -17.53 -4.37
N GLY A 183 -6.71 -18.04 -4.20
CA GLY A 183 -6.48 -19.43 -3.80
C GLY A 183 -7.06 -19.73 -2.41
N LEU A 184 -6.82 -18.85 -1.44
CA LEU A 184 -7.42 -18.95 -0.10
C LEU A 184 -8.95 -18.91 -0.16
N ARG A 185 -9.54 -18.07 -1.02
CA ARG A 185 -10.98 -17.99 -1.23
C ARG A 185 -11.59 -19.32 -1.71
N GLU A 186 -10.88 -20.09 -2.53
CA GLU A 186 -11.33 -21.44 -2.97
C GLU A 186 -11.39 -22.45 -1.81
N LYS A 187 -10.72 -22.16 -0.67
CA LYS A 187 -10.70 -23.01 0.53
C LYS A 187 -11.70 -22.61 1.61
N ILE A 188 -12.57 -21.63 1.37
CA ILE A 188 -13.67 -21.30 2.29
C ILE A 188 -14.53 -22.53 2.66
N PRO A 189 -14.90 -23.45 1.73
CA PRO A 189 -15.65 -24.66 2.10
C PRO A 189 -14.96 -25.51 3.16
N TYR A 190 -13.63 -25.65 3.09
CA TYR A 190 -12.84 -26.38 4.09
C TYR A 190 -12.90 -25.69 5.47
N LEU A 191 -12.75 -24.37 5.52
CA LEU A 191 -12.84 -23.63 6.79
C LEU A 191 -14.22 -23.80 7.45
N LYS A 192 -15.29 -23.80 6.64
CA LYS A 192 -16.64 -24.08 7.14
C LYS A 192 -16.81 -25.50 7.65
N GLU A 193 -16.30 -26.49 6.92
CA GLU A 193 -16.34 -27.91 7.32
C GLU A 193 -15.57 -28.14 8.62
N LEU A 194 -14.42 -27.47 8.78
CA LEU A 194 -13.62 -27.49 10.00
C LEU A 194 -14.37 -26.89 11.20
N GLY A 195 -15.33 -25.99 10.95
CA GLY A 195 -16.17 -25.37 11.98
C GLY A 195 -15.61 -24.08 12.58
N VAL A 196 -14.59 -23.49 11.96
CA VAL A 196 -14.04 -22.19 12.40
C VAL A 196 -14.95 -21.06 11.94
N ASN A 197 -15.08 -20.02 12.76
CA ASN A 197 -15.94 -18.87 12.48
C ASN A 197 -15.17 -17.53 12.47
N ALA A 198 -13.84 -17.58 12.62
CA ALA A 198 -12.94 -16.47 12.37
C ALA A 198 -11.64 -16.98 11.76
N VAL A 199 -11.09 -16.22 10.81
CA VAL A 199 -9.69 -16.39 10.37
C VAL A 199 -8.88 -15.19 10.82
N GLU A 200 -7.69 -15.47 11.34
CA GLU A 200 -6.68 -14.47 11.62
C GLU A 200 -5.62 -14.55 10.53
N LEU A 201 -5.56 -13.52 9.69
CA LEU A 201 -4.57 -13.44 8.63
C LEU A 201 -3.28 -12.88 9.21
N MET A 202 -2.21 -13.67 9.13
CA MET A 202 -0.84 -13.17 9.28
C MET A 202 -0.60 -11.95 8.37
N PRO A 203 0.41 -11.09 8.64
CA PRO A 203 0.55 -9.78 8.01
C PRO A 203 0.26 -9.73 6.51
N ILE A 204 -0.79 -8.98 6.15
CA ILE A 204 -1.24 -8.78 4.77
C ILE A 204 -0.97 -7.37 4.25
N PHE A 205 -0.43 -6.47 5.07
CA PHE A 205 0.04 -5.17 4.61
C PHE A 205 1.28 -5.36 3.75
N GLU A 206 1.55 -4.42 2.84
CA GLU A 206 2.70 -4.52 1.95
C GLU A 206 3.99 -4.64 2.78
N PHE A 207 4.76 -5.68 2.48
CA PHE A 207 6.10 -5.93 3.01
C PHE A 207 6.97 -6.48 1.87
N ASP A 208 8.29 -6.32 2.01
CA ASP A 208 9.26 -6.84 1.05
C ASP A 208 9.81 -8.18 1.54
N GLU A 209 9.40 -9.29 0.95
CA GLU A 209 9.89 -10.64 1.30
C GLU A 209 11.39 -10.79 0.98
N ASN A 210 11.94 -9.91 0.13
CA ASN A 210 13.36 -9.80 -0.16
C ASN A 210 14.05 -8.73 0.68
N GLY A 211 13.35 -7.98 1.54
CA GLY A 211 13.96 -6.90 2.34
C GLY A 211 14.91 -7.43 3.42
N ALA A 212 14.55 -8.57 4.04
CA ALA A 212 15.31 -9.21 5.11
C ALA A 212 15.91 -10.57 4.70
N TYR A 213 16.18 -10.77 3.40
CA TYR A 213 16.69 -12.05 2.91
C TYR A 213 18.07 -12.39 3.50
N ARG A 214 18.32 -13.68 3.70
CA ARG A 214 19.63 -14.20 4.11
C ARG A 214 19.91 -15.54 3.44
N TYR A 215 21.18 -15.88 3.31
CA TYR A 215 21.57 -17.20 2.83
C TYR A 215 21.85 -18.14 4.01
N TYR A 216 21.31 -19.35 3.95
CA TYR A 216 21.60 -20.42 4.89
C TYR A 216 21.80 -21.72 4.10
N GLU A 217 22.95 -22.36 4.25
CA GLU A 217 23.31 -23.60 3.52
C GLU A 217 23.17 -23.50 1.98
N GLY A 218 23.42 -22.32 1.42
CA GLY A 218 23.31 -22.07 -0.03
C GLY A 218 21.90 -21.68 -0.50
N GLU A 219 20.89 -21.79 0.37
CA GLU A 219 19.51 -21.42 0.08
C GLU A 219 19.21 -19.98 0.48
N LYS A 220 18.46 -19.28 -0.38
CA LYS A 220 17.97 -17.93 -0.08
C LYS A 220 16.71 -18.04 0.77
N LEU A 221 16.78 -17.56 2.00
CA LEU A 221 15.65 -17.42 2.91
C LEU A 221 14.99 -16.05 2.70
N TYR A 222 13.67 -16.04 2.75
CA TYR A 222 12.83 -14.84 2.58
C TYR A 222 12.17 -14.48 3.91
N ASP A 223 11.76 -13.22 4.05
CA ASP A 223 10.76 -12.88 5.07
C ASP A 223 9.43 -13.49 4.64
N TYR A 224 9.14 -14.67 5.17
CA TYR A 224 7.95 -15.40 4.80
C TYR A 224 6.71 -14.86 5.49
N TRP A 225 6.83 -14.48 6.77
CA TRP A 225 5.69 -14.10 7.61
C TRP A 225 5.22 -12.66 7.40
N GLY A 226 6.12 -11.74 7.04
CA GLY A 226 5.76 -10.38 6.71
C GLY A 226 5.60 -9.42 7.89
N TYR A 227 6.14 -9.77 9.07
CA TYR A 227 6.23 -8.86 10.22
C TYR A 227 7.32 -7.80 10.02
N ASN A 228 7.28 -7.11 8.88
CA ASN A 228 8.25 -6.12 8.45
C ASN A 228 7.60 -5.16 7.44
N THR A 229 6.60 -4.39 7.90
CA THR A 229 5.71 -3.63 7.02
C THR A 229 6.41 -2.46 6.31
N VAL A 230 6.20 -2.35 4.99
CA VAL A 230 6.62 -1.25 4.12
C VAL A 230 5.51 -0.20 4.00
N CYS A 231 4.24 -0.61 3.86
CA CYS A 231 3.12 0.32 3.78
C CYS A 231 1.85 -0.23 4.44
N PHE A 232 1.35 0.49 5.45
CA PHE A 232 0.21 0.07 6.28
C PHE A 232 -1.16 0.18 5.59
N PHE A 233 -1.26 0.90 4.48
CA PHE A 233 -2.52 1.15 3.76
C PHE A 233 -2.62 0.38 2.43
N ALA A 234 -1.58 -0.34 2.06
CA ALA A 234 -1.54 -1.17 0.87
C ALA A 234 -1.60 -2.66 1.26
N PRO A 235 -2.45 -3.47 0.61
CA PRO A 235 -2.37 -4.92 0.74
C PRO A 235 -1.14 -5.44 0.00
N ASN A 236 -0.55 -6.53 0.48
CA ASN A 236 0.60 -7.15 -0.16
C ASN A 236 0.24 -7.66 -1.56
N THR A 237 0.77 -6.98 -2.58
CA THR A 237 0.45 -7.29 -3.99
C THR A 237 1.00 -8.64 -4.46
N SER A 238 1.97 -9.23 -3.75
CA SER A 238 2.47 -10.59 -4.04
C SER A 238 1.49 -11.71 -3.65
N TYR A 239 0.48 -11.38 -2.84
CA TYR A 239 -0.63 -12.27 -2.52
C TYR A 239 -1.82 -12.13 -3.48
N GLU A 240 -1.74 -11.26 -4.49
CA GLU A 240 -2.76 -11.16 -5.52
C GLU A 240 -2.45 -12.09 -6.70
N SER A 241 -3.48 -12.75 -7.23
CA SER A 241 -3.38 -13.53 -8.45
C SER A 241 -3.60 -12.70 -9.72
N ASP A 242 -4.38 -11.63 -9.61
CA ASP A 242 -4.71 -10.71 -10.70
C ASP A 242 -4.05 -9.35 -10.47
N HIS A 243 -2.91 -9.09 -11.11
CA HIS A 243 -2.13 -7.86 -10.96
C HIS A 243 -2.69 -6.68 -11.77
N ARG A 244 -4.01 -6.47 -11.73
CA ARG A 244 -4.65 -5.31 -12.36
C ARG A 244 -4.24 -4.03 -11.64
N HIS A 245 -3.41 -3.25 -12.32
CA HIS A 245 -2.98 -1.95 -11.85
C HIS A 245 -4.18 -1.02 -11.59
N HIS A 246 -4.08 -0.18 -10.55
CA HIS A 246 -5.10 0.78 -10.11
C HIS A 246 -6.35 0.15 -9.48
N ARG A 247 -6.32 -1.16 -9.24
CA ARG A 247 -7.38 -1.99 -8.65
C ARG A 247 -6.86 -2.89 -7.52
N GLU A 248 -5.64 -2.64 -7.04
CA GLU A 248 -5.01 -3.37 -5.94
C GLU A 248 -5.94 -3.40 -4.71
N GLY A 249 -5.93 -4.53 -4.02
CA GLY A 249 -6.84 -4.86 -2.93
C GLY A 249 -8.20 -5.39 -3.35
N THR A 250 -8.53 -5.45 -4.65
CA THR A 250 -9.81 -6.04 -5.10
C THR A 250 -9.92 -7.51 -4.68
N GLU A 251 -8.86 -8.29 -4.81
CA GLU A 251 -8.88 -9.72 -4.44
C GLU A 251 -9.05 -9.91 -2.94
N LEU A 252 -8.40 -9.07 -2.12
CA LEU A 252 -8.59 -9.03 -0.67
C LEU A 252 -10.04 -8.66 -0.30
N LYS A 253 -10.63 -7.63 -0.94
CA LYS A 253 -12.04 -7.26 -0.73
C LYS A 253 -12.98 -8.40 -1.05
N GLN A 254 -12.72 -9.14 -2.14
CA GLN A 254 -13.50 -10.32 -2.52
C GLN A 254 -13.36 -11.45 -1.49
N LEU A 255 -12.14 -11.74 -1.03
CA LEU A 255 -11.91 -12.73 0.02
C LEU A 255 -12.67 -12.38 1.31
N ILE A 256 -12.55 -11.14 1.80
CA ILE A 256 -13.24 -10.66 3.00
C ILE A 256 -14.75 -10.77 2.85
N ARG A 257 -15.28 -10.32 1.71
CA ARG A 257 -16.73 -10.40 1.42
C ARG A 257 -17.22 -11.84 1.48
N ASP A 258 -16.49 -12.76 0.84
CA ASP A 258 -16.94 -14.14 0.69
C ASP A 258 -16.75 -14.95 1.99
N LEU A 259 -15.70 -14.70 2.78
CA LEU A 259 -15.53 -15.25 4.13
C LEU A 259 -16.71 -14.85 5.03
N LYS A 260 -16.98 -13.54 5.10
CA LYS A 260 -18.06 -13.00 5.95
C LYS A 260 -19.45 -13.42 5.49
N THR A 261 -19.68 -13.55 4.18
CA THR A 261 -20.93 -14.13 3.64
C THR A 261 -21.11 -15.58 4.08
N ASN A 262 -20.02 -16.29 4.36
CA ASN A 262 -20.04 -17.65 4.89
C ASN A 262 -20.00 -17.73 6.42
N GLY A 263 -20.20 -16.61 7.12
CA GLY A 263 -20.23 -16.55 8.58
C GLY A 263 -18.86 -16.62 9.24
N ILE A 264 -17.79 -16.28 8.50
CA ILE A 264 -16.42 -16.30 9.00
C ILE A 264 -15.92 -14.85 9.13
N GLU A 265 -15.59 -14.45 10.36
CA GLU A 265 -14.95 -13.17 10.65
C GLU A 265 -13.51 -13.12 10.11
N VAL A 266 -13.02 -11.90 9.88
CA VAL A 266 -11.65 -11.67 9.42
C VAL A 266 -10.96 -10.76 10.40
N ILE A 267 -9.90 -11.27 11.02
CA ILE A 267 -8.98 -10.56 11.90
C ILE A 267 -7.69 -10.36 11.12
N LEU A 268 -7.12 -9.16 11.18
CA LEU A 268 -5.86 -8.84 10.53
C LEU A 268 -4.79 -8.71 11.61
N ASP A 269 -3.72 -9.48 11.48
CA ASP A 269 -2.51 -9.23 12.25
C ASP A 269 -1.84 -7.94 11.74
N VAL A 270 -1.56 -7.01 12.65
CA VAL A 270 -1.08 -5.66 12.35
C VAL A 270 0.14 -5.29 13.18
N VAL A 271 1.16 -4.74 12.50
CA VAL A 271 2.50 -4.53 13.08
C VAL A 271 2.83 -3.04 13.20
N PHE A 272 2.11 -2.31 14.04
CA PHE A 272 2.35 -0.87 14.23
C PHE A 272 3.53 -0.52 15.14
N ASN A 273 4.26 -1.52 15.64
CA ASN A 273 5.33 -1.30 16.62
C ASN A 273 6.72 -1.08 15.99
N HIS A 274 6.93 -1.40 14.70
CA HIS A 274 8.15 -1.11 13.93
C HIS A 274 7.85 -1.08 12.42
N THR A 275 8.85 -0.76 11.59
CA THR A 275 8.74 -0.70 10.12
C THR A 275 9.90 -1.42 9.44
N ALA A 276 9.79 -1.66 8.13
CA ALA A 276 10.88 -2.21 7.31
C ALA A 276 12.10 -1.29 7.12
N GLU A 277 12.06 -0.05 7.64
CA GLU A 277 13.23 0.83 7.67
C GLU A 277 14.29 0.38 8.68
N GLY A 278 13.90 -0.44 9.67
CA GLY A 278 14.84 -1.01 10.64
C GLY A 278 15.54 0.07 11.48
N ASN A 279 16.86 0.17 11.34
CA ASN A 279 17.70 1.10 12.11
C ASN A 279 18.47 2.05 11.19
N GLU A 280 19.48 2.76 11.69
CA GLU A 280 20.27 3.73 10.92
C GLU A 280 21.04 3.13 9.73
N LYS A 281 21.11 1.80 9.63
CA LYS A 281 21.72 1.05 8.52
C LYS A 281 20.69 0.44 7.57
N GLY A 282 19.41 0.54 7.91
CA GLY A 282 18.33 0.05 7.07
C GLY A 282 18.00 1.01 5.92
N PRO A 283 17.02 0.63 5.08
CA PRO A 283 16.57 1.50 4.00
C PRO A 283 15.80 2.70 4.55
N PHE A 284 15.76 3.77 3.77
CA PHE A 284 15.03 4.99 4.10
C PHE A 284 14.03 5.27 2.97
N PHE A 285 12.74 5.16 3.28
CA PHE A 285 11.68 5.23 2.29
C PHE A 285 10.38 5.88 2.80
N SER A 286 10.26 6.28 4.07
CA SER A 286 9.05 6.92 4.63
C SER A 286 9.28 8.29 5.29
#